data_AF-A0A2D9S6F5-F1
#
_entry.id   AF-A0A2D9S6F5-F1
#
_cell.length_a   1.000
_cell.length_b   1.000
_cell.length_c   1.000
_cell.angle_alpha   90.00
_cell.angle_beta   90.00
_cell.angle_gamma   90.00
#
_symmetry.space_group_name_H-M   'P 1'
#
loop_
_entity.id
_entity.type
_entity.pdbx_description
1 polymer ?
#
loop_
_entity_poly.entity_id
_entity_poly.type
_entity_poly.pdbx_seq_one_letter_code
_entity_poly.pdbx_strand_id
1 'polypeptide(L)'
;MTKLEEKLTPLPSLSPLEKSDLESATNEKREKDKDGRFICGELNIKIDKEGRWYYNNSPIGRKALVKLFSSVIEKDTNNAYWLVTPAEKGQIFVEDAPFMAVECEVDGTGEKQVLTFRTNVDDHFKAGAKNPLI
;
A
#
# COMPACT_ATOMS: atom_id res chain seq x y z
N MET A 1 17.90 4.27 -55.07
CA MET A 1 18.55 3.31 -54.16
C MET A 1 19.89 3.87 -53.74
N THR A 2 19.99 4.48 -52.56
CA THR A 2 21.28 4.79 -51.92
C THR A 2 21.09 4.75 -50.42
N LYS A 3 22.03 4.08 -49.75
CA LYS A 3 21.96 3.38 -48.46
C LYS A 3 21.58 4.22 -47.24
N LEU A 4 20.79 3.60 -46.36
CA LEU A 4 20.81 3.78 -44.91
C LEU A 4 22.15 3.30 -44.35
N GLU A 5 22.89 4.16 -43.65
CA GLU A 5 23.85 3.76 -42.62
C GLU A 5 23.66 4.71 -41.43
N GLU A 6 22.83 4.26 -40.49
CA GLU A 6 22.58 4.89 -39.21
C GLU A 6 23.81 4.63 -38.32
N LYS A 7 24.51 5.70 -37.93
CA LYS A 7 25.73 5.62 -37.12
C LYS A 7 25.36 5.16 -35.70
N LEU A 8 25.62 3.90 -35.37
CA LEU A 8 25.61 3.41 -34.00
C LEU A 8 26.79 4.03 -33.24
N THR A 9 26.52 5.05 -32.43
CA THR A 9 27.51 5.59 -31.48
C THR A 9 27.80 4.56 -30.39
N PRO A 10 29.07 4.34 -29.98
CA PRO A 10 29.38 3.39 -28.93
C PRO A 10 28.76 3.85 -27.60
N LEU A 11 28.26 2.92 -26.80
CA LEU A 11 27.93 3.21 -25.40
C LEU A 11 29.20 3.75 -24.70
N PRO A 12 29.10 4.83 -23.92
CA PRO A 12 30.24 5.31 -23.14
C PRO A 12 30.68 4.22 -22.17
N SER A 13 31.99 4.04 -22.04
CA SER A 13 32.57 3.10 -21.08
C SER A 13 32.16 3.50 -19.66
N LEU A 14 31.52 2.57 -18.94
CA LEU A 14 31.20 2.77 -17.53
C LEU A 14 32.49 2.97 -16.75
N SER A 15 32.69 4.16 -16.19
CA SER A 15 33.72 4.40 -15.18
C SER A 15 33.41 3.58 -13.92
N PRO A 16 34.41 3.13 -13.15
CA PRO A 16 34.17 2.57 -11.83
C PRO A 16 33.40 3.61 -11.00
N LEU A 17 32.26 3.20 -10.43
CA LEU A 17 31.46 4.03 -9.52
C LEU A 17 32.38 4.58 -8.42
N GLU A 18 32.47 5.91 -8.31
CA GLU A 18 33.29 6.54 -7.27
C GLU A 18 32.59 6.35 -5.92
N LYS A 19 33.36 6.24 -4.82
CA LYS A 19 32.79 6.09 -3.47
C LYS A 19 31.84 7.25 -3.11
N SER A 20 32.06 8.44 -3.67
CA SER A 20 31.18 9.60 -3.57
C SER A 20 29.81 9.38 -4.22
N ASP A 21 29.73 8.62 -5.30
CA ASP A 21 28.46 8.26 -5.94
C ASP A 21 27.66 7.31 -5.05
N LEU A 22 28.36 6.40 -4.33
CA LEU A 22 27.75 5.49 -3.37
C LEU A 22 27.41 6.18 -2.02
N GLU A 23 28.20 7.17 -1.60
CA GLU A 23 27.95 7.99 -0.41
C GLU A 23 26.76 8.94 -0.59
N SER A 24 26.50 9.41 -1.82
CA SER A 24 25.26 10.14 -2.14
C SER A 24 23.99 9.31 -1.94
N ALA A 25 24.12 7.97 -1.90
CA ALA A 25 23.02 7.04 -1.68
C ALA A 25 22.76 6.73 -0.19
N THR A 26 23.57 7.26 0.74
CA THR A 26 23.41 7.00 2.19
C THR A 26 23.18 8.27 3.00
N ASN A 27 21.89 8.60 3.14
CA ASN A 27 21.22 9.06 4.37
C ASN A 27 21.82 10.25 5.15
N GLU A 28 21.31 11.46 4.90
CA GLU A 28 21.17 12.48 5.95
C GLU A 28 19.83 13.25 5.81
N LYS A 29 18.94 13.04 6.79
CA LYS A 29 17.59 13.62 7.01
C LYS A 29 16.44 13.10 6.14
N ARG A 30 16.17 11.79 6.20
CA ARG A 30 14.77 11.34 6.03
C ARG A 30 13.94 11.88 7.19
N GLU A 31 12.88 12.60 6.86
CA GLU A 31 11.93 13.12 7.85
C GLU A 31 11.36 11.98 8.69
N LYS A 32 11.17 12.23 9.99
CA LYS A 32 10.60 11.25 10.92
C LYS A 32 9.29 11.77 11.50
N ASP A 33 8.36 10.86 11.74
CA ASP A 33 7.13 11.19 12.48
C ASP A 33 7.39 11.28 13.99
N LYS A 34 6.35 11.64 14.75
CA LYS A 34 6.39 11.76 16.22
C LYS A 34 6.78 10.47 16.94
N ASP A 35 6.60 9.32 16.30
CA ASP A 35 6.91 8.00 16.83
C ASP A 35 8.31 7.52 16.38
N GLY A 36 9.06 8.37 15.67
CA GLY A 36 10.42 8.12 15.21
C GLY A 36 10.52 7.31 13.92
N ARG A 37 9.40 7.05 13.23
CA ARG A 37 9.35 6.30 11.97
C ARG A 37 9.83 7.16 10.81
N PHE A 38 10.53 6.58 9.84
CA PHE A 38 10.90 7.29 8.61
C PHE A 38 9.67 7.51 7.73
N ILE A 39 9.51 8.75 7.25
CA ILE A 39 8.46 9.10 6.29
C ILE A 39 8.99 8.80 4.89
N CYS A 40 8.35 7.84 4.20
CA CYS A 40 8.72 7.42 2.86
C CYS A 40 7.95 8.16 1.74
N GLY A 41 7.05 9.08 2.09
CA GLY A 41 6.18 9.76 1.13
C GLY A 41 5.10 8.83 0.56
N GLU A 42 4.71 9.05 -0.69
CA GLU A 42 3.73 8.22 -1.41
C GLU A 42 4.38 6.94 -1.95
N LEU A 43 3.78 5.78 -1.65
CA LEU A 43 4.34 4.47 -1.98
C LEU A 43 3.95 3.94 -3.38
N ASN A 44 3.24 4.71 -4.20
CA ASN A 44 2.62 4.25 -5.45
C ASN A 44 1.79 2.97 -5.31
N ILE A 45 1.21 2.76 -4.12
CA ILE A 45 0.27 1.68 -3.83
C ILE A 45 -1.14 2.24 -3.92
N LYS A 46 -2.01 1.52 -4.64
CA LYS A 46 -3.43 1.85 -4.79
C LYS A 46 -4.30 0.67 -4.38
N ILE A 47 -5.39 0.96 -3.68
CA ILE A 47 -6.54 0.07 -3.51
C ILE A 47 -7.71 0.67 -4.31
N ASP A 48 -8.21 -0.05 -5.31
CA ASP A 48 -9.39 0.39 -6.07
C ASP A 48 -10.70 0.10 -5.33
N LYS A 49 -11.82 0.60 -5.86
CA LYS A 49 -13.15 0.39 -5.26
C LYS A 49 -13.60 -1.07 -5.20
N GLU A 50 -12.99 -1.97 -5.96
CA GLU A 50 -13.23 -3.42 -5.88
C GLU A 50 -12.31 -4.12 -4.86
N GLY A 51 -11.48 -3.36 -4.14
CA GLY A 51 -10.53 -3.87 -3.16
C GLY A 51 -9.31 -4.55 -3.78
N ARG A 52 -9.02 -4.31 -5.07
CA ARG A 52 -7.81 -4.82 -5.73
C ARG A 52 -6.64 -3.90 -5.43
N TRP A 53 -5.50 -4.52 -5.16
CA TRP A 53 -4.26 -3.82 -4.85
C TRP A 53 -3.40 -3.68 -6.09
N TYR A 54 -2.75 -2.52 -6.21
CA TYR A 54 -1.82 -2.21 -7.29
C TYR A 54 -0.54 -1.61 -6.71
N TYR A 55 0.59 -1.92 -7.32
CA TYR A 55 1.85 -1.23 -7.12
C TYR A 55 2.40 -0.78 -8.47
N ASN A 56 2.70 0.51 -8.62
CA ASN A 56 3.10 1.10 -9.91
C ASN A 56 2.14 0.70 -11.06
N ASN A 57 0.83 0.79 -10.80
CA ASN A 57 -0.26 0.39 -11.71
C ASN A 57 -0.30 -1.09 -12.10
N SER A 58 0.56 -1.95 -11.55
CA SER A 58 0.53 -3.40 -11.77
C SER A 58 -0.26 -4.09 -10.65
N PRO A 59 -1.20 -5.00 -10.96
CA PRO A 59 -2.02 -5.66 -9.96
C PRO A 59 -1.20 -6.60 -9.07
N ILE A 60 -1.47 -6.59 -7.77
CA ILE A 60 -0.90 -7.53 -6.79
C ILE A 60 -1.88 -8.69 -6.61
N GLY A 61 -1.66 -9.80 -7.33
CA GLY A 61 -2.54 -10.97 -7.29
C GLY A 61 -2.33 -11.92 -6.10
N ARG A 62 -1.31 -11.69 -5.26
CA ARG A 62 -0.95 -12.62 -4.18
C ARG A 62 -1.68 -12.27 -2.89
N LYS A 63 -2.76 -13.01 -2.59
CA LYS A 63 -3.60 -12.77 -1.41
C LYS A 63 -2.82 -12.68 -0.10
N ALA A 64 -1.85 -13.55 0.14
CA ALA A 64 -1.02 -13.50 1.35
C ALA A 64 -0.23 -12.20 1.50
N LEU A 65 0.24 -11.61 0.40
CA LEU A 65 0.95 -10.32 0.41
C LEU A 65 -0.02 -9.16 0.65
N VAL A 66 -1.22 -9.22 0.05
CA VAL A 66 -2.28 -8.25 0.33
C VAL A 66 -2.66 -8.27 1.82
N LYS A 67 -2.84 -9.45 2.42
CA LYS A 67 -3.10 -9.60 3.86
C LYS A 67 -2.00 -9.02 4.74
N LEU A 68 -0.73 -9.21 4.35
CA LEU A 68 0.40 -8.66 5.11
C LEU A 68 0.39 -7.12 5.10
N PHE A 69 0.16 -6.51 3.95
CA PHE A 69 0.09 -5.04 3.89
C PHE A 69 -1.18 -4.49 4.52
N SER A 70 -2.29 -5.22 4.44
CA SER A 70 -3.56 -4.77 5.00
C SER A 70 -3.54 -4.69 6.53
N SER A 71 -2.73 -5.52 7.21
CA SER A 71 -2.61 -5.51 8.68
C SER A 71 -1.90 -4.28 9.24
N VAL A 72 -1.26 -3.47 8.38
CA VAL A 72 -0.54 -2.26 8.77
C VAL A 72 -1.16 -0.99 8.20
N ILE A 73 -2.41 -1.07 7.72
CA ILE A 73 -3.14 0.13 7.28
C ILE A 73 -3.58 0.94 8.51
N GLU A 74 -3.24 2.22 8.50
CA GLU A 74 -3.77 3.21 9.43
C GLU A 74 -4.43 4.35 8.65
N LYS A 75 -5.53 4.88 9.20
CA LYS A 75 -6.19 6.09 8.70
C LYS A 75 -5.89 7.24 9.66
N ASP A 76 -5.43 8.37 9.14
CA ASP A 76 -5.16 9.55 9.96
C ASP A 76 -6.38 10.47 10.15
N THR A 77 -6.18 11.55 10.89
CA THR A 77 -7.22 12.55 11.18
C THR A 77 -7.70 13.34 9.96
N ASN A 78 -6.92 13.34 8.86
CA ASN A 78 -7.24 14.00 7.61
C ASN A 78 -7.90 13.04 6.60
N ASN A 79 -8.28 11.84 7.04
CA ASN A 79 -8.81 10.75 6.22
C ASN A 79 -7.82 10.16 5.20
N ALA A 80 -6.52 10.42 5.31
CA ALA A 80 -5.51 9.77 4.48
C ALA A 80 -5.17 8.38 5.02
N TYR A 81 -4.83 7.46 4.11
CA TYR A 81 -4.44 6.09 4.43
C TYR A 81 -2.92 5.90 4.32
N TRP A 82 -2.37 5.12 5.24
CA TRP A 82 -0.95 4.90 5.41
C TRP A 82 -0.65 3.43 5.63
N LEU A 83 0.49 2.94 5.13
CA LEU A 83 1.11 1.72 5.63
C LEU A 83 2.09 2.11 6.73
N VAL A 84 1.90 1.56 7.93
CA VAL A 84 2.64 1.95 9.14
C VAL A 84 3.31 0.73 9.75
N THR A 85 4.64 0.73 9.75
CA THR A 85 5.47 -0.28 10.41
C THR A 85 6.28 0.37 11.54
N PRO A 86 6.95 -0.41 12.41
CA PRO A 86 7.81 0.18 13.44
C PRO A 86 8.93 1.06 12.89
N ALA A 87 9.41 0.79 11.67
CA ALA A 87 10.54 1.52 11.07
C ALA A 87 10.09 2.67 10.15
N GLU A 88 8.98 2.47 9.44
CA GLU A 88 8.62 3.32 8.30
C GLU A 88 7.12 3.60 8.25
N LYS A 89 6.77 4.74 7.66
CA LYS A 89 5.41 5.17 7.36
C LYS A 89 5.34 5.75 5.96
N GLY A 90 4.43 5.24 5.14
CA GLY A 90 4.22 5.73 3.77
C GLY A 90 2.75 5.81 3.39
N GLN A 91 2.39 6.81 2.58
CA GLN A 91 1.02 7.07 2.16
C GLN A 91 0.62 6.14 1.01
N ILE A 92 -0.64 5.72 1.00
CA ILE A 92 -1.24 4.95 -0.08
C ILE A 92 -2.52 5.62 -0.58
N PHE A 93 -2.91 5.33 -1.81
CA PHE A 93 -4.18 5.78 -2.37
C PHE A 93 -5.26 4.70 -2.17
N VAL A 94 -6.41 5.10 -1.64
CA VAL A 94 -7.59 4.23 -1.49
C VAL A 94 -8.75 4.95 -2.14
N GLU A 95 -9.34 4.34 -3.17
CA GLU A 95 -10.40 4.95 -3.97
C GLU A 95 -11.69 5.15 -3.17
N ASP A 96 -12.03 4.19 -2.30
CA ASP A 96 -13.24 4.21 -1.47
C ASP A 96 -12.93 3.69 -0.05
N ALA A 97 -12.83 2.38 0.11
CA ALA A 97 -12.51 1.72 1.38
C ALA A 97 -11.35 0.72 1.24
N PRO A 98 -10.51 0.55 2.27
CA PRO A 98 -9.39 -0.41 2.21
C PRO A 98 -9.83 -1.87 2.26
N PHE A 99 -11.06 -2.12 2.73
CA PHE A 99 -11.63 -3.45 2.92
C PHE A 99 -13.03 -3.50 2.35
N MET A 100 -13.35 -4.60 1.65
CA MET A 100 -14.69 -4.88 1.17
C MET A 100 -15.27 -6.05 1.97
N ALA A 101 -16.44 -5.87 2.58
CA ALA A 101 -17.19 -6.98 3.16
C ALA A 101 -17.74 -7.86 2.04
N VAL A 102 -17.40 -9.15 2.05
CA VAL A 102 -17.75 -10.12 0.99
C VAL A 102 -18.67 -11.22 1.46
N GLU A 103 -18.90 -11.33 2.77
CA GLU A 103 -19.78 -12.32 3.38
C GLU A 103 -20.35 -11.78 4.68
N CYS A 104 -21.57 -12.19 5.02
CA CYS A 104 -22.27 -11.83 6.26
C CYS A 104 -22.94 -13.09 6.84
N GLU A 105 -22.61 -13.41 8.08
CA GLU A 105 -23.23 -14.44 8.89
C GLU A 105 -24.16 -13.78 9.93
N VAL A 106 -25.34 -14.36 10.13
CA VAL A 106 -26.35 -13.87 11.07
C VAL A 106 -26.59 -14.91 12.14
N ASP A 107 -26.25 -14.57 13.38
CA ASP A 107 -26.55 -15.38 14.56
C ASP A 107 -27.73 -14.78 15.34
N GLY A 108 -28.69 -15.63 15.73
CA GLY A 108 -29.87 -15.19 16.49
C GLY A 108 -30.95 -14.55 15.62
N THR A 109 -31.89 -13.83 16.25
CA THR A 109 -33.09 -13.30 15.57
C THR A 109 -33.52 -11.96 16.16
N GLY A 110 -34.16 -11.12 15.34
CA GLY A 110 -34.74 -9.85 15.77
C GLY A 110 -33.69 -8.87 16.28
N GLU A 111 -34.02 -8.10 17.32
CA GLU A 111 -33.14 -7.08 17.91
C GLU A 111 -31.89 -7.66 18.58
N LYS A 112 -31.85 -8.97 18.84
CA LYS A 112 -30.71 -9.66 19.45
C LYS A 112 -29.80 -10.33 18.42
N GLN A 113 -30.06 -10.15 17.12
CA GLN A 113 -29.23 -10.74 16.09
C GLN A 113 -27.81 -10.13 16.09
N VAL A 114 -26.82 -10.93 15.72
CA VAL A 114 -25.44 -10.52 15.59
C VAL A 114 -25.02 -10.72 14.14
N LEU A 115 -24.55 -9.66 13.50
CA LEU A 115 -24.02 -9.70 12.14
C LEU A 115 -22.50 -9.80 12.21
N THR A 116 -21.95 -10.88 11.69
CA THR A 116 -20.50 -11.09 11.53
C THR A 116 -20.14 -10.99 10.06
N PHE A 117 -19.20 -10.12 9.71
CA PHE A 117 -18.75 -9.92 8.33
C PHE A 117 -17.37 -10.52 8.14
N ARG A 118 -17.11 -11.05 6.94
CA ARG A 118 -15.76 -11.37 6.45
C ARG A 118 -15.37 -10.41 5.34
N THR A 119 -14.13 -9.93 5.36
CA THR A 119 -13.60 -9.03 4.32
C THR A 119 -12.97 -9.79 3.16
N ASN A 120 -12.66 -9.10 2.05
CA ASN A 120 -11.91 -9.62 0.91
C ASN A 120 -10.49 -10.12 1.26
N VAL A 121 -9.97 -9.72 2.43
CA VAL A 121 -8.70 -10.19 3.01
C VAL A 121 -8.88 -11.26 4.09
N ASP A 122 -10.09 -11.80 4.25
CA ASP A 122 -10.49 -12.81 5.25
C ASP A 122 -10.34 -12.37 6.71
N ASP A 123 -10.47 -11.08 6.99
CA ASP A 123 -10.63 -10.61 8.37
C ASP A 123 -12.11 -10.65 8.76
N HIS A 124 -12.39 -11.01 10.01
CA HIS A 124 -13.75 -11.11 10.53
C HIS A 124 -14.02 -10.02 11.57
N PHE A 125 -15.18 -9.37 11.48
CA PHE A 125 -15.61 -8.41 12.49
C PHE A 125 -17.12 -8.48 12.72
N LYS A 126 -17.53 -8.20 13.97
CA LYS A 126 -18.95 -8.09 14.33
C LYS A 126 -19.40 -6.64 14.21
N ALA A 127 -20.53 -6.40 13.55
CA ALA A 127 -21.17 -5.09 13.59
C ALA A 127 -21.69 -4.79 15.00
N GLY A 128 -21.57 -3.54 15.43
CA GLY A 128 -22.00 -3.08 16.75
C GLY A 128 -21.40 -1.72 17.10
N ALA A 129 -21.49 -1.30 18.36
CA ALA A 129 -21.05 0.05 18.76
C ALA A 129 -19.58 0.38 18.43
N LYS A 130 -18.70 -0.64 18.42
CA LYS A 130 -17.29 -0.48 18.03
C LYS A 130 -17.04 -0.51 16.53
N ASN A 131 -17.92 -1.19 15.78
CA ASN A 131 -17.87 -1.32 14.33
C ASN A 131 -19.26 -0.97 13.77
N PRO A 132 -19.65 0.31 13.77
CA PRO A 132 -20.96 0.72 13.32
C PRO A 132 -21.12 0.45 11.82
N LEU A 133 -22.35 0.19 11.40
CA LEU A 133 -22.72 0.29 10.00
C LEU A 133 -23.00 1.78 9.74
N ILE A 134 -22.21 2.38 8.85
CA ILE A 134 -22.26 3.81 8.49
C ILE A 134 -22.85 4.01 7.11
#